data_AF-A0A916TNT9-F1
#
_entry.id   AF-A0A916TNT9-F1
#
_cell.length_a   1.000
_cell.length_b   1.000
_cell.length_c   1.000
_cell.angle_alpha   90.00
_cell.angle_beta   90.00
_cell.angle_gamma   90.00
#
_symmetry.space_group_name_H-M   'P 1'
#
loop_
_entity.id
_entity.type
_entity.pdbx_description
1 polymer ?
#
loop_
_entity_poly.entity_id
_entity_poly.type
_entity_poly.pdbx_seq_one_letter_code
_entity_poly.pdbx_strand_id
1 'polypeptide(L)'
;MRNHLTLAVSMVLLASPALAQSTLTPKDRAAAFRAAGFKFAAGKWSACGDPGTPSYSPGQIETIRDLNGDGRPEAVITEGGTYCFGMTGTGYTIVSKQADGTWKNITGGIGIPSFLATKGVGGWPDIEIGGPGFCFPVERWNGKAYVLHGHQYEGKSCHPQ
;
A
#
# COMPACT_ATOMS: atom_id res chain seq x y z
N MET A 1 68.65 -21.99 -14.43
CA MET A 1 67.22 -22.34 -14.41
C MET A 1 66.55 -21.53 -13.32
N ARG A 2 65.76 -20.50 -13.66
CA ARG A 2 65.02 -19.66 -12.71
C ARG A 2 63.59 -19.62 -13.20
N ASN A 3 62.68 -20.25 -12.48
CA ASN A 3 61.29 -20.33 -12.88
C ASN A 3 60.40 -20.32 -11.63
N HIS A 4 59.15 -19.89 -11.86
CA HIS A 4 57.98 -20.00 -10.97
C HIS A 4 57.82 -18.87 -9.94
N LEU A 5 56.63 -18.32 -9.68
CA LEU A 5 55.29 -18.49 -10.26
C LEU A 5 54.47 -17.28 -9.74
N THR A 6 53.77 -16.55 -10.60
CA THR A 6 52.85 -15.49 -10.19
C THR A 6 51.52 -16.12 -9.76
N LEU A 7 51.11 -15.89 -8.51
CA LEU A 7 49.83 -16.33 -7.96
C LEU A 7 48.74 -15.33 -8.36
N ALA A 8 47.76 -15.75 -9.16
CA ALA A 8 46.59 -14.94 -9.50
C ALA A 8 45.44 -15.24 -8.53
N VAL A 9 44.98 -14.23 -7.80
CA VAL A 9 43.82 -14.32 -6.90
C VAL A 9 42.57 -13.95 -7.68
N SER A 10 41.68 -14.92 -7.90
CA SER A 10 40.38 -14.70 -8.55
C SER A 10 39.35 -14.21 -7.53
N MET A 11 38.83 -13.01 -7.74
CA MET A 11 37.79 -12.39 -6.93
C MET A 11 36.41 -12.83 -7.46
N VAL A 12 35.68 -13.64 -6.68
CA VAL A 12 34.31 -14.06 -7.01
C VAL A 12 33.35 -12.96 -6.55
N LEU A 13 32.69 -12.31 -7.51
CA LEU A 13 31.62 -11.34 -7.29
C LEU A 13 30.32 -12.08 -6.91
N LEU A 14 29.90 -11.98 -5.66
CA LEU A 14 28.58 -12.40 -5.20
C LEU A 14 27.54 -11.36 -5.64
N ALA A 15 26.77 -11.66 -6.68
CA ALA A 15 25.61 -10.86 -7.05
C ALA A 15 24.52 -10.99 -5.97
N SER A 16 24.23 -9.90 -5.26
CA SER A 16 23.10 -9.86 -4.33
C SER A 16 21.78 -9.79 -5.13
N PRO A 17 20.73 -10.55 -4.78
CA PRO A 17 19.45 -10.41 -5.45
C PRO A 17 18.83 -9.09 -5.00
N ALA A 18 18.81 -8.10 -5.91
CA ALA A 18 17.98 -6.94 -5.73
C ALA A 18 16.52 -7.42 -5.63
N LEU A 19 15.87 -7.18 -4.49
CA LEU A 19 14.43 -7.34 -4.34
C LEU A 19 13.78 -6.50 -5.45
N ALA A 20 13.27 -7.16 -6.49
CA ALA A 20 12.53 -6.49 -7.54
C ALA A 20 11.32 -5.81 -6.89
N GLN A 21 11.37 -4.49 -6.73
CA GLN A 21 10.17 -3.72 -6.45
C GLN A 21 9.24 -3.93 -7.65
N SER A 22 8.19 -4.72 -7.42
CA SER A 22 7.19 -5.07 -8.41
C SER A 22 6.53 -3.81 -8.94
N THR A 23 7.02 -3.25 -10.05
CA THR A 23 6.32 -2.18 -10.76
C THR A 23 5.15 -2.80 -11.51
N LEU A 24 3.94 -2.27 -11.31
CA LEU A 24 2.78 -2.75 -12.05
C LEU A 24 2.92 -2.40 -13.52
N THR A 25 2.50 -3.31 -14.40
CA THR A 25 2.32 -3.00 -15.82
C THR A 25 1.32 -1.85 -15.98
N PRO A 26 1.37 -1.05 -17.06
CA PRO A 26 0.37 0.01 -17.30
C PRO A 26 -1.08 -0.50 -17.26
N LYS A 27 -1.31 -1.72 -17.76
CA LYS A 27 -2.62 -2.39 -17.72
C LYS A 27 -3.06 -2.68 -16.29
N ASP A 28 -2.19 -3.31 -15.48
CA ASP A 28 -2.47 -3.63 -14.09
C ASP A 28 -2.68 -2.37 -13.26
N ARG A 29 -1.81 -1.37 -13.44
CA ARG A 29 -1.94 -0.07 -12.79
C ARG A 29 -3.30 0.56 -13.08
N ALA A 30 -3.75 0.59 -14.33
CA ALA A 30 -5.06 1.14 -14.67
C ALA A 30 -6.22 0.28 -14.13
N ALA A 31 -6.06 -1.04 -14.05
CA ALA A 31 -7.04 -1.95 -13.46
C ALA A 31 -7.16 -1.77 -11.94
N ALA A 32 -6.04 -1.59 -11.24
CA ALA A 32 -5.97 -1.29 -9.82
C ALA A 32 -6.73 0.00 -9.48
N PHE A 33 -6.48 1.10 -10.21
CA PHE A 33 -7.23 2.35 -10.03
C PHE A 33 -8.74 2.18 -10.27
N ARG A 34 -9.14 1.48 -11.33
CA ARG A 34 -10.56 1.21 -11.60
C ARG A 34 -11.21 0.36 -10.50
N ALA A 35 -10.51 -0.65 -10.00
CA ALA A 35 -10.97 -1.45 -8.87
C ALA A 35 -11.13 -0.62 -7.58
N ALA A 36 -10.28 0.41 -7.40
CA ALA A 36 -10.41 1.39 -6.32
C ALA A 36 -11.52 2.44 -6.55
N GLY A 37 -12.24 2.39 -7.68
CA GLY A 37 -13.31 3.33 -8.00
C GLY A 37 -12.86 4.63 -8.67
N PHE A 38 -11.57 4.76 -9.00
CA PHE A 38 -11.04 5.95 -9.67
C PHE A 38 -11.41 5.96 -11.15
N LYS A 39 -11.61 7.17 -11.68
CA LYS A 39 -11.82 7.48 -13.09
C LYS A 39 -10.61 8.23 -13.62
N PHE A 40 -10.24 7.98 -14.86
CA PHE A 40 -9.16 8.68 -15.54
C PHE A 40 -9.73 9.78 -16.43
N ALA A 41 -9.35 11.03 -16.18
CA ALA A 41 -9.73 12.18 -16.99
C ALA A 41 -8.61 13.22 -16.97
N ALA A 42 -8.37 13.90 -18.10
CA ALA A 42 -7.36 14.95 -18.22
C ALA A 42 -5.97 14.57 -17.66
N GLY A 43 -5.52 13.33 -17.89
CA GLY A 43 -4.21 12.85 -17.44
C GLY A 43 -4.12 12.47 -15.96
N LYS A 44 -5.22 12.53 -15.21
CA LYS A 44 -5.26 12.32 -13.75
C LYS A 44 -6.27 11.23 -13.39
N TRP A 45 -5.97 10.49 -12.32
CA TRP A 45 -6.94 9.61 -11.67
C TRP A 45 -7.63 10.36 -10.53
N SER A 46 -8.94 10.25 -10.43
CA SER A 46 -9.72 10.83 -9.33
C SER A 46 -10.91 9.96 -8.95
N ALA A 47 -11.33 9.99 -7.69
CA ALA A 47 -12.50 9.25 -7.22
C ALA A 47 -13.45 10.13 -6.40
N CYS A 48 -12.91 11.02 -5.56
CA CYS A 48 -13.71 11.74 -4.58
C CYS A 48 -14.54 12.91 -5.13
N GLY A 49 -14.26 13.35 -6.37
CA GLY A 49 -15.07 14.37 -7.06
C GLY A 49 -14.75 15.81 -6.68
N ASP A 50 -13.54 16.08 -6.19
CA ASP A 50 -13.06 17.44 -5.93
C ASP A 50 -13.20 18.34 -7.18
N PRO A 51 -13.78 19.56 -7.06
CA PRO A 51 -14.02 20.46 -8.19
C PRO A 51 -12.78 21.23 -8.69
N GLY A 52 -11.58 20.90 -8.20
CA GLY A 52 -10.33 21.60 -8.51
C GLY A 52 -9.87 22.56 -7.41
N THR A 53 -10.08 22.21 -6.15
CA THR A 53 -9.65 23.01 -5.00
C THR A 53 -8.12 23.08 -4.92
N PRO A 54 -7.54 24.15 -4.33
CA PRO A 54 -6.09 24.31 -4.26
C PRO A 54 -5.34 23.21 -3.49
N SER A 55 -6.00 22.52 -2.54
CA SER A 55 -5.38 21.45 -1.75
C SER A 55 -5.43 20.08 -2.43
N TYR A 56 -6.09 19.98 -3.59
CA TYR A 56 -6.34 18.71 -4.25
C TYR A 56 -5.07 18.04 -4.78
N SER A 57 -4.91 16.75 -4.48
CA SER A 57 -3.88 15.88 -5.03
C SER A 57 -4.52 14.67 -5.71
N PRO A 58 -4.26 14.43 -7.01
CA PRO A 58 -4.84 13.31 -7.75
C PRO A 58 -4.39 11.94 -7.24
N GLY A 59 -5.18 10.93 -7.58
CA GLY A 59 -4.93 9.53 -7.29
C GLY A 59 -3.50 9.05 -7.64
N GLN A 60 -2.77 8.52 -6.66
CA GLN A 60 -1.44 7.90 -6.82
C GLN A 60 -1.41 6.48 -6.24
N ILE A 61 -0.53 5.62 -6.75
CA ILE A 61 -0.20 4.34 -6.11
C ILE A 61 1.04 4.59 -5.25
N GLU A 62 0.89 4.53 -3.92
CA GLU A 62 1.97 4.76 -2.96
C GLU A 62 2.80 3.50 -2.70
N THR A 63 2.18 2.33 -2.75
CA THR A 63 2.83 1.07 -2.41
C THR A 63 2.30 -0.05 -3.28
N ILE A 64 3.20 -0.91 -3.75
CA ILE A 64 2.88 -2.17 -4.42
C ILE A 64 3.68 -3.28 -3.73
N ARG A 65 2.98 -4.21 -3.09
CA ARG A 65 3.59 -5.38 -2.43
C ARG A 65 2.55 -6.43 -2.13
N ASP A 66 2.98 -7.66 -1.96
CA ASP A 66 2.15 -8.73 -1.42
C ASP A 66 1.95 -8.49 0.09
N LEU A 67 0.73 -8.12 0.48
CA LEU A 67 0.37 -7.83 1.87
C LEU A 67 -0.04 -9.10 2.62
N ASN A 68 -0.78 -10.00 1.97
CA ASN A 68 -1.36 -11.17 2.62
C ASN A 68 -0.49 -12.44 2.52
N GLY A 69 0.55 -12.43 1.69
CA GLY A 69 1.47 -13.53 1.47
C GLY A 69 1.00 -14.57 0.43
N ASP A 70 0.05 -14.22 -0.45
CA ASP A 70 -0.51 -15.14 -1.44
C ASP A 70 0.27 -15.20 -2.77
N GLY A 71 1.37 -14.47 -2.87
CA GLY A 71 2.23 -14.37 -4.03
C GLY A 71 1.76 -13.37 -5.09
N ARG A 72 0.67 -12.63 -4.86
CA ARG A 72 0.17 -11.58 -5.75
C ARG A 72 0.28 -10.21 -5.06
N PRO A 73 0.46 -9.13 -5.83
CA PRO A 73 0.59 -7.81 -5.24
C PRO A 73 -0.77 -7.19 -4.90
N GLU A 74 -0.78 -6.47 -3.79
CA GLU A 74 -1.73 -5.41 -3.50
C GLU A 74 -1.16 -4.05 -3.91
N ALA A 75 -2.05 -3.09 -4.13
CA ALA A 75 -1.72 -1.69 -4.32
C ALA A 75 -2.46 -0.82 -3.30
N VAL A 76 -1.72 0.10 -2.67
CA VAL A 76 -2.28 1.19 -1.85
C VAL A 76 -2.41 2.42 -2.73
N ILE A 77 -3.64 2.86 -2.94
CA ILE A 77 -3.97 4.02 -3.77
C ILE A 77 -4.43 5.15 -2.85
N THR A 78 -3.83 6.33 -2.99
CA THR A 78 -4.17 7.52 -2.21
C THR A 78 -4.75 8.60 -3.10
N GLU A 79 -5.62 9.42 -2.55
CA GLU A 79 -6.10 10.68 -3.13
C GLU A 79 -6.07 11.73 -2.02
N GLY A 80 -5.73 12.98 -2.35
CA GLY A 80 -5.55 14.03 -1.37
C GLY A 80 -6.43 15.24 -1.62
N GLY A 81 -6.67 16.02 -0.57
CA GLY A 81 -7.46 17.24 -0.61
C GLY A 81 -8.37 17.37 0.61
N THR A 82 -8.40 18.57 1.19
CA THR A 82 -9.24 18.86 2.35
C THR A 82 -10.74 18.85 2.02
N TYR A 83 -11.10 19.06 0.75
CA TYR A 83 -12.50 18.95 0.28
C TYR A 83 -13.07 17.54 0.49
N CYS A 84 -12.29 16.52 0.14
CA CYS A 84 -12.73 15.12 0.18
C CYS A 84 -12.46 14.46 1.54
N PHE A 85 -11.37 14.84 2.20
CA PHE A 85 -10.81 14.09 3.33
C PHE A 85 -10.69 14.92 4.62
N GLY A 86 -11.28 16.13 4.64
CA GLY A 86 -11.27 17.02 5.80
C GLY A 86 -9.86 17.36 6.28
N MET A 87 -9.68 17.50 7.59
CA MET A 87 -8.39 17.85 8.20
C MET A 87 -7.33 16.76 8.07
N THR A 88 -7.73 15.51 7.82
CA THR A 88 -6.79 14.43 7.52
C THR A 88 -6.10 14.65 6.17
N GLY A 89 -6.79 15.29 5.21
CA GLY A 89 -6.24 15.73 3.94
C GLY A 89 -5.94 14.60 2.94
N THR A 90 -6.13 13.34 3.31
CA THR A 90 -5.89 12.18 2.44
C THR A 90 -6.85 11.03 2.74
N GLY A 91 -7.18 10.28 1.70
CA GLY A 91 -7.86 9.00 1.78
C GLY A 91 -7.08 7.92 1.07
N TYR A 92 -7.36 6.67 1.42
CA TYR A 92 -6.71 5.51 0.84
C TYR A 92 -7.74 4.48 0.35
N THR A 93 -7.31 3.64 -0.59
CA THR A 93 -8.00 2.42 -0.99
C THR A 93 -6.95 1.35 -1.25
N ILE A 94 -7.19 0.15 -0.71
CA ILE A 94 -6.36 -1.03 -0.93
C ILE A 94 -7.07 -1.94 -1.92
N VAL A 95 -6.37 -2.29 -2.98
CA VAL A 95 -6.84 -3.25 -3.98
C VAL A 95 -5.88 -4.42 -4.08
N SER A 96 -6.40 -5.61 -4.36
CA SER A 96 -5.65 -6.86 -4.46
C SER A 96 -5.77 -7.46 -5.84
N LYS A 97 -4.66 -7.91 -6.40
CA LYS A 97 -4.66 -8.71 -7.64
C LYS A 97 -5.10 -10.13 -7.32
N GLN A 98 -6.13 -10.60 -8.02
CA GLN A 98 -6.72 -11.92 -7.83
C GLN A 98 -6.00 -12.97 -8.68
N ALA A 99 -6.24 -14.25 -8.39
CA ALA A 99 -5.62 -15.38 -9.10
C ALA A 99 -5.94 -15.41 -10.60
N ASP A 100 -7.11 -14.90 -11.00
CA ASP A 100 -7.52 -14.76 -12.41
C ASP A 100 -6.94 -13.51 -13.10
N GLY A 101 -6.10 -12.73 -12.39
CA GLY A 101 -5.50 -11.50 -12.87
C GLY A 101 -6.40 -10.26 -12.79
N THR A 102 -7.63 -10.39 -12.30
CA THR A 102 -8.50 -9.24 -12.01
C THR A 102 -8.03 -8.49 -10.76
N TRP A 103 -8.52 -7.27 -10.56
CA TRP A 103 -8.23 -6.46 -9.38
C TRP A 103 -9.52 -6.22 -8.60
N LYS A 104 -9.46 -6.35 -7.28
CA LYS A 104 -10.62 -6.21 -6.39
C LYS A 104 -10.33 -5.20 -5.28
N ASN A 105 -11.33 -4.38 -4.93
CA ASN A 105 -11.32 -3.54 -3.73
C ASN A 105 -11.36 -4.41 -2.47
N ILE A 106 -10.44 -4.16 -1.54
CA ILE A 106 -10.35 -4.85 -0.25
C ILE A 106 -10.90 -3.98 0.88
N THR A 107 -10.42 -2.74 0.99
CA THR A 107 -10.87 -1.76 1.97
C THR A 107 -10.44 -0.36 1.54
N GLY A 108 -10.98 0.67 2.17
CA GLY A 108 -10.58 2.06 1.98
C GLY A 108 -11.19 2.95 3.06
N GLY A 109 -10.63 4.14 3.22
CA GLY A 109 -11.05 5.08 4.25
C GLY A 109 -10.30 6.39 4.19
N ILE A 110 -10.59 7.27 5.15
CA ILE A 110 -9.86 8.53 5.35
C ILE A 110 -8.68 8.25 6.28
N GLY A 111 -7.47 8.63 5.89
CA GLY A 111 -6.27 8.40 6.68
C GLY A 111 -5.11 7.76 5.92
N ILE A 112 -4.08 7.41 6.68
CA ILE A 112 -2.82 6.86 6.18
C ILE A 112 -2.68 5.44 6.74
N PRO A 113 -2.82 4.38 5.91
CA PRO A 113 -2.75 3.01 6.40
C PRO A 113 -1.30 2.60 6.70
N SER A 114 -1.07 2.14 7.94
CA SER A 114 0.15 1.47 8.36
C SER A 114 -0.13 0.00 8.61
N PHE A 115 0.67 -0.88 8.02
CA PHE A 115 0.47 -2.32 8.10
C PHE A 115 1.27 -2.91 9.26
N LEU A 116 0.58 -3.55 10.20
CA LEU A 116 1.17 -4.12 11.40
C LEU A 116 1.69 -5.55 11.17
N ALA A 117 2.52 -6.03 12.09
CA ALA A 117 3.03 -7.40 12.06
C ALA A 117 1.96 -8.45 12.43
N THR A 118 0.96 -8.05 13.22
CA THR A 118 -0.19 -8.89 13.56
C THR A 118 -1.09 -9.06 12.35
N LYS A 119 -1.78 -10.20 12.27
CA LYS A 119 -2.54 -10.61 11.09
C LYS A 119 -3.93 -11.11 11.47
N GLY A 120 -4.89 -10.86 10.59
CA GLY A 120 -6.20 -11.48 10.58
C GLY A 120 -6.25 -12.76 9.74
N VAL A 121 -7.45 -13.12 9.30
CA VAL A 121 -7.70 -14.34 8.51
C VAL A 121 -6.95 -14.28 7.17
N GLY A 122 -6.38 -15.40 6.72
CA GLY A 122 -5.76 -15.49 5.40
C GLY A 122 -4.48 -14.66 5.23
N GLY A 123 -3.82 -14.31 6.33
CA GLY A 123 -2.51 -13.65 6.31
C GLY A 123 -2.55 -12.13 6.15
N TRP A 124 -3.74 -11.53 6.03
CA TRP A 124 -3.93 -10.09 5.93
C TRP A 124 -3.42 -9.37 7.18
N PRO A 125 -2.53 -8.36 7.05
CA PRO A 125 -2.03 -7.61 8.19
C PRO A 125 -3.15 -6.77 8.81
N ASP A 126 -3.10 -6.57 10.12
CA ASP A 126 -3.90 -5.52 10.74
C ASP A 126 -3.44 -4.15 10.22
N ILE A 127 -4.38 -3.20 10.11
CA ILE A 127 -4.13 -1.86 9.57
C ILE A 127 -4.38 -0.84 10.67
N GLU A 128 -3.35 -0.11 11.06
CA GLU A 128 -3.51 1.13 11.82
C GLU A 128 -3.81 2.27 10.85
N ILE A 129 -4.88 3.02 11.07
CA ILE A 129 -5.29 4.12 10.18
C ILE A 129 -4.90 5.45 10.83
N GLY A 130 -3.77 5.99 10.40
CA GLY A 130 -3.24 7.25 10.90
C GLY A 130 -4.02 8.48 10.40
N GLY A 131 -3.83 9.59 11.11
CA GLY A 131 -4.42 10.90 10.84
C GLY A 131 -4.01 11.89 11.92
N PRO A 132 -4.70 13.03 12.06
CA PRO A 132 -4.49 13.91 13.21
C PRO A 132 -4.81 13.20 14.52
N GLY A 133 -3.92 13.28 15.52
CA GLY A 133 -4.13 12.72 16.87
C GLY A 133 -3.05 11.74 17.32
N PHE A 134 -3.35 11.00 18.39
CA PHE A 134 -2.41 10.09 19.09
C PHE A 134 -3.09 8.79 19.55
N CYS A 135 -4.19 8.41 18.91
CA CYS A 135 -4.87 7.15 19.18
C CYS A 135 -5.66 6.73 17.94
N PHE A 136 -5.12 5.79 17.18
CA PHE A 136 -5.60 5.45 15.86
C PHE A 136 -6.34 4.12 15.85
N PRO A 137 -7.43 3.98 15.08
CA PRO A 137 -8.11 2.71 14.95
C PRO A 137 -7.21 1.69 14.27
N VAL A 138 -7.26 0.47 14.78
CA VAL A 138 -6.65 -0.71 14.19
C VAL A 138 -7.77 -1.59 13.67
N GLU A 139 -7.78 -1.85 12.37
CA GLU A 139 -8.73 -2.76 11.74
C GLU A 139 -8.10 -4.11 11.45
N ARG A 140 -8.86 -5.18 11.66
CA ARG A 140 -8.46 -6.56 11.37
C ARG A 140 -9.36 -7.18 10.30
N TRP A 141 -8.76 -7.89 9.36
CA TRP A 141 -9.50 -8.70 8.40
C TRP A 141 -10.13 -9.93 9.06
N ASN A 142 -11.46 -10.04 8.99
CA ASN A 142 -12.23 -11.15 9.56
C ASN A 142 -12.52 -12.31 8.59
N GLY A 143 -11.92 -12.28 7.38
CA GLY A 143 -12.23 -13.22 6.30
C GLY A 143 -13.14 -12.64 5.21
N LYS A 144 -13.81 -11.51 5.50
CA LYS A 144 -14.75 -10.86 4.58
C LYS A 144 -14.54 -9.34 4.46
N ALA A 145 -14.22 -8.68 5.56
CA ALA A 145 -13.99 -7.24 5.64
C ALA A 145 -12.97 -6.92 6.73
N TYR A 146 -12.34 -5.75 6.61
CA TYR A 146 -11.66 -5.13 7.74
C TYR A 146 -12.71 -4.58 8.70
N VAL A 147 -12.55 -4.89 9.99
CA VAL A 147 -13.43 -4.44 11.07
C VAL A 147 -12.59 -3.90 12.20
N LEU A 148 -13.13 -2.93 12.95
CA LEU A 148 -12.45 -2.37 14.11
C LEU A 148 -12.05 -3.48 15.09
N HIS A 149 -10.76 -3.55 15.40
CA HIS A 149 -10.17 -4.51 16.31
C HIS A 149 -9.72 -3.85 17.63
N GLY A 150 -9.30 -2.60 17.57
CA GLY A 150 -8.86 -1.83 18.73
C GLY A 150 -8.34 -0.46 18.32
N HIS A 151 -7.61 0.19 19.20
CA HIS A 151 -6.87 1.41 18.89
C HIS A 151 -5.45 1.33 19.44
N GLN A 152 -4.51 1.96 18.76
CA GLN A 152 -3.13 2.07 19.24
C GLN A 152 -2.45 3.36 18.77
N TYR A 153 -1.30 3.66 19.39
CA TYR A 153 -0.35 4.67 18.94
C TYR A 153 1.06 4.20 19.29
N GLU A 154 1.98 4.23 18.32
CA GLU A 154 3.36 3.73 18.49
C GLU A 154 3.42 2.29 19.05
N GLY A 155 2.48 1.44 18.61
CA GLY A 155 2.38 0.04 19.05
C GLY A 155 1.82 -0.16 20.47
N LYS A 156 1.34 0.89 21.13
CA LYS A 156 0.70 0.80 22.46
C LYS A 156 -0.81 1.00 22.35
N SER A 157 -1.58 0.14 22.98
CA SER A 157 -3.04 0.28 23.05
C SER A 157 -3.45 1.61 23.69
N CYS A 158 -4.51 2.22 23.17
CA CYS A 158 -5.05 3.48 23.65
C CYS A 158 -6.58 3.47 23.57
N HIS A 159 -7.22 4.50 24.15
CA HIS A 159 -8.66 4.72 24.05
C HIS A 159 -8.90 6.12 23.46
N PRO A 160 -9.72 6.23 22.41
CA PRO A 160 -10.11 7.55 21.90
C PRO A 160 -10.91 8.31 22.97
N GLN A 161 -10.70 9.61 23.04
CA GLN A 161 -11.41 10.51 23.97
C GLN A 161 -12.79 10.89 23.46
#